data_AF-X1MHF8-F1
#
_entry.id   AF-X1MHF8-F1
#
_cell.length_a   1.000
_cell.length_b   1.000
_cell.length_c   1.000
_cell.angle_alpha   90.00
_cell.angle_beta   90.00
_cell.angle_gamma   90.00
#
_symmetry.space_group_name_H-M   'P 1'
#
loop_
_entity.id
_entity.type
_entity.pdbx_description
1 polymer ?
#
loop_
_entity_poly.entity_id
_entity_poly.type
_entity_poly.pdbx_seq_one_letter_code
_entity_poly.pdbx_strand_id
1 'polypeptide(L)'
;MLSRCWGGIYSFEVTHSVEYGWHLHIHALIGSGYIGQADLSSEWQKITGAVIVDIRAVQGKDKWAAVKEVVKYPAKAASFLGEPVLVNEFLLATERVNLAYGFGALYRVRSKRHSEVKMRCPLCGGTDIDFSGDMGFCVPKICVEKVVGGYIWRSPPGK
;
A
#
# COMPACT_ATOMS: atom_id res chain seq x y z
N MET A 1 -4.82 2.58 21.07
CA MET A 1 -5.29 1.37 20.38
C MET A 1 -4.52 1.32 19.06
N LEU A 2 -3.55 0.40 18.91
CA LEU A 2 -2.77 0.31 17.67
C LEU A 2 -3.71 -0.07 16.52
N SER A 3 -3.86 0.82 15.56
CA SER A 3 -4.56 0.56 14.31
C SER A 3 -3.95 -0.68 13.66
N ARG A 4 -4.74 -1.76 13.57
CA ARG A 4 -4.28 -3.04 13.04
C ARG A 4 -4.05 -2.88 11.54
N CYS A 5 -2.79 -2.77 11.12
CA CYS A 5 -2.36 -2.84 9.74
C CYS A 5 -2.02 -4.30 9.40
N TRP A 6 -2.67 -4.86 8.40
CA TRP A 6 -2.46 -6.25 7.98
C TRP A 6 -1.49 -6.37 6.80
N GLY A 7 -1.28 -5.29 6.06
CA GLY A 7 -0.42 -5.25 4.89
C GLY A 7 -1.00 -4.43 3.75
N GLY A 8 -0.35 -4.45 2.61
CA GLY A 8 -0.75 -3.63 1.47
C GLY A 8 0.27 -3.64 0.35
N ILE A 9 0.05 -2.76 -0.61
CA ILE A 9 1.02 -2.42 -1.65
C ILE A 9 1.38 -0.95 -1.52
N TYR A 10 2.61 -0.60 -1.83
CA TYR A 10 3.03 0.79 -1.94
C TYR A 10 3.94 0.98 -3.14
N SER A 11 4.10 2.25 -3.51
CA SER A 11 5.09 2.69 -4.47
C SER A 11 5.68 4.04 -4.09
N PHE A 12 6.93 4.25 -4.48
CA PHE A 12 7.59 5.54 -4.39
C PHE A 12 7.37 6.34 -5.67
N GLU A 13 7.08 7.63 -5.48
CA GLU A 13 7.23 8.66 -6.50
C GLU A 13 8.32 9.61 -5.99
N VAL A 14 9.31 9.90 -6.83
CA VAL A 14 10.33 10.90 -6.53
C VAL A 14 10.13 12.06 -7.48
N THR A 15 10.00 13.26 -6.95
CA THR A 15 9.94 14.49 -7.73
C THR A 15 11.03 15.44 -7.27
N HIS A 16 11.37 16.40 -8.12
CA HIS A 16 12.33 17.46 -7.79
C HIS A 16 11.74 18.81 -8.12
N SER A 17 12.04 19.79 -7.26
CA SER A 17 11.70 21.20 -7.44
C SER A 17 12.94 22.06 -7.19
N VAL A 18 13.05 23.20 -7.86
CA VAL A 18 14.19 24.13 -7.66
C VAL A 18 14.20 24.71 -6.25
N GLU A 19 13.02 24.99 -5.67
CA GLU A 19 12.89 25.66 -4.38
C GLU A 19 13.18 24.76 -3.18
N TYR A 20 12.78 23.49 -3.24
CA TYR A 20 12.83 22.57 -2.10
C TYR A 20 13.66 21.31 -2.34
N GLY A 21 14.24 21.14 -3.53
CA GLY A 21 15.01 19.96 -3.90
C GLY A 21 14.15 18.72 -4.14
N TRP A 22 14.63 17.57 -3.64
CA TRP A 22 14.02 16.25 -3.78
C TRP A 22 12.82 16.05 -2.85
N HIS A 23 11.69 15.61 -3.41
CA HIS A 23 10.49 15.23 -2.68
C HIS A 23 10.20 13.76 -2.90
N LEU A 24 10.22 12.98 -1.82
CA LEU A 24 9.82 11.59 -1.81
C LEU A 24 8.35 11.49 -1.44
N HIS A 25 7.52 10.88 -2.28
CA HIS A 25 6.14 10.54 -1.96
C HIS A 25 5.98 9.02 -1.87
N ILE A 26 5.14 8.59 -0.93
CA ILE A 26 4.69 7.20 -0.84
C ILE A 26 3.20 7.17 -1.16
N HIS A 27 2.85 6.40 -2.18
CA HIS A 27 1.46 6.05 -2.48
C HIS A 27 1.22 4.63 -1.99
N ALA A 28 0.18 4.41 -1.19
CA ALA A 28 -0.05 3.09 -0.58
C ALA A 28 -1.54 2.72 -0.55
N LEU A 29 -1.82 1.45 -0.80
CA LEU A 29 -3.11 0.83 -0.54
C LEU A 29 -2.95 -0.13 0.64
N ILE A 30 -3.54 0.25 1.77
CA ILE A 30 -3.30 -0.39 3.06
C ILE A 30 -4.57 -1.08 3.56
N GLY A 31 -4.49 -2.39 3.78
CA GLY A 31 -5.49 -3.10 4.56
C GLY A 31 -5.27 -2.79 6.04
N SER A 32 -6.11 -1.93 6.61
CA SER A 32 -6.02 -1.55 8.02
C SER A 32 -7.37 -1.18 8.63
N GLY A 33 -7.41 -1.10 9.96
CA GLY A 33 -8.43 -0.31 10.67
C GLY A 33 -8.26 1.20 10.40
N TYR A 34 -9.03 2.04 11.09
CA TYR A 34 -8.90 3.49 10.97
C TYR A 34 -7.46 3.96 11.28
N ILE A 35 -6.91 4.81 10.40
CA ILE A 35 -5.61 5.48 10.59
C ILE A 35 -5.89 6.96 10.80
N GLY A 36 -5.46 7.51 11.94
CA GLY A 36 -5.53 8.94 12.20
C GLY A 36 -4.58 9.69 11.26
N GLN A 37 -5.11 10.63 10.49
CA GLN A 37 -4.29 11.41 9.56
C GLN A 37 -3.21 12.22 10.29
N ALA A 38 -3.53 12.80 11.44
CA ALA A 38 -2.60 13.57 12.25
C ALA A 38 -1.46 12.70 12.81
N ASP A 39 -1.77 11.47 13.24
CA ASP A 39 -0.78 10.52 13.70
C ASP A 39 0.19 10.15 12.56
N LEU A 40 -0.37 9.86 11.38
CA LEU A 40 0.45 9.53 10.21
C LEU A 40 1.31 10.71 9.74
N SER A 41 0.77 11.94 9.78
CA SER A 41 1.49 13.17 9.48
C SER A 41 2.66 13.42 10.45
N SER A 42 2.44 13.20 11.74
CA SER A 42 3.50 13.29 12.77
C SER A 42 4.63 12.29 12.51
N GLU A 43 4.31 11.03 12.21
CA GLU A 43 5.33 10.04 11.87
C GLU A 43 6.05 10.37 10.56
N TRP A 44 5.32 10.86 9.55
CA TRP A 44 5.91 11.28 8.29
C TRP A 44 6.90 12.45 8.46
N GLN A 45 6.57 13.41 9.32
CA GLN A 45 7.45 14.53 9.65
C GLN A 45 8.74 14.07 10.33
N LYS A 46 8.67 13.08 11.23
CA LYS A 46 9.88 12.52 11.87
C LYS A 46 10.82 11.86 10.87
N ILE A 47 10.28 11.25 9.82
CA ILE A 47 11.06 10.53 8.80
C ILE A 47 11.59 11.47 7.72
N THR A 48 10.77 12.39 7.25
CA THR A 48 11.04 13.17 6.03
C THR A 48 11.13 14.68 6.25
N GLY A 49 10.72 15.18 7.41
CA GLY A 49 10.53 16.61 7.66
C GLY A 49 9.24 17.19 7.07
N ALA A 50 8.51 16.45 6.21
CA ALA A 50 7.25 16.89 5.61
C ALA A 50 6.03 16.43 6.42
N VAL A 51 4.96 17.23 6.41
CA VAL A 51 3.71 16.95 7.14
C VAL A 51 2.54 16.53 6.23
N ILE A 52 2.74 16.58 4.92
CA ILE A 52 1.66 16.38 3.95
C ILE A 52 1.31 14.90 3.84
N VAL A 53 0.08 14.55 4.23
CA VAL A 53 -0.47 13.20 4.17
C VAL A 53 -1.93 13.30 3.74
N ASP A 54 -2.32 12.51 2.73
CA ASP A 54 -3.69 12.32 2.30
C ASP A 54 -4.11 10.86 2.54
N ILE A 55 -5.20 10.65 3.27
CA ILE A 55 -5.74 9.33 3.56
C ILE A 55 -7.20 9.30 3.15
N ARG A 56 -7.56 8.33 2.31
CA ARG A 56 -8.93 8.14 1.84
C ARG A 56 -9.33 6.69 1.96
N ALA A 57 -10.57 6.46 2.40
CA ALA A 57 -11.16 5.14 2.37
C ALA A 57 -11.47 4.74 0.92
N VAL A 58 -11.02 3.56 0.50
CA VAL A 58 -11.35 3.01 -0.81
C VAL A 58 -12.70 2.30 -0.75
N GLN A 59 -13.64 2.73 -1.57
CA GLN A 59 -14.99 2.16 -1.63
C GLN A 59 -15.09 1.02 -2.66
N GLY A 60 -16.13 0.19 -2.51
CA GLY A 60 -16.29 -1.12 -3.18
C GLY A 60 -16.03 -1.15 -4.69
N LYS A 61 -16.49 -0.12 -5.42
CA LYS A 61 -16.40 0.02 -6.88
C LYS A 61 -15.07 0.59 -7.39
N ASP A 62 -14.28 1.23 -6.53
CA ASP A 62 -13.10 2.02 -6.91
C ASP A 62 -11.77 1.28 -6.64
N LYS A 63 -11.82 -0.01 -6.30
CA LYS A 63 -10.65 -0.76 -5.84
C LYS A 63 -9.54 -0.89 -6.88
N TRP A 64 -9.90 -1.19 -8.13
CA TRP A 64 -8.91 -1.25 -9.21
C TRP A 64 -8.39 0.14 -9.58
N ALA A 65 -9.21 1.19 -9.44
CA ALA A 65 -8.74 2.55 -9.60
C ALA A 65 -7.71 2.90 -8.52
N ALA A 66 -7.94 2.51 -7.27
CA ALA A 66 -6.97 2.69 -6.18
C ALA A 66 -5.67 1.90 -6.40
N VAL A 67 -5.76 0.64 -6.87
CA VAL A 67 -4.55 -0.14 -7.21
C VAL A 67 -3.77 0.54 -8.34
N LYS A 68 -4.45 0.95 -9.42
CA LYS A 68 -3.82 1.68 -10.54
C LYS A 68 -3.19 2.98 -10.07
N GLU A 69 -3.87 3.71 -9.20
CA GLU A 69 -3.38 4.95 -8.62
C GLU A 69 -2.06 4.71 -7.89
N VAL A 70 -1.96 3.68 -7.05
CA VAL A 70 -0.71 3.35 -6.37
C VAL A 70 0.35 2.92 -7.38
N VAL A 71 0.10 1.92 -8.23
CA VAL A 71 1.17 1.33 -9.04
C VAL A 71 1.62 2.15 -10.25
N LYS A 72 0.93 3.23 -10.62
CA LYS A 72 1.31 4.06 -11.80
C LYS A 72 2.58 4.87 -11.57
N TYR A 73 2.87 5.23 -10.32
CA TYR A 73 3.85 6.26 -9.99
C TYR A 73 5.31 5.91 -10.31
N PRO A 74 5.77 4.66 -10.15
CA PRO A 74 7.09 4.26 -10.65
C PRO A 74 7.26 4.43 -12.17
N ALA A 75 6.16 4.45 -12.92
CA ALA A 75 6.14 4.61 -14.38
C ALA A 75 5.77 6.04 -14.82
N LYS A 76 5.46 6.94 -13.88
CA LYS A 76 5.11 8.33 -14.19
C LYS A 76 6.38 9.08 -14.60
N ALA A 77 6.28 9.87 -15.66
CA ALA A 77 7.38 10.72 -16.10
C ALA A 77 7.83 11.65 -14.96
N ALA A 78 9.12 11.61 -14.63
CA ALA A 78 9.67 12.42 -13.56
C ALA A 78 9.79 13.89 -13.99
N SER A 79 9.60 14.82 -13.04
CA SER A 79 9.66 16.26 -13.32
C SER A 79 11.05 16.74 -13.76
N PHE A 80 12.09 15.97 -13.47
CA PHE A 80 13.50 16.28 -13.70
C PHE A 80 14.10 15.56 -14.90
N LEU A 81 13.30 14.90 -15.75
CA LEU A 81 13.82 14.16 -16.92
C LEU A 81 14.62 15.03 -17.90
N GLY A 82 14.39 16.35 -17.92
CA GLY A 82 15.13 17.30 -18.74
C GLY A 82 16.54 17.63 -18.21
N GLU A 83 16.88 17.23 -16.99
CA GLU A 83 18.11 17.61 -16.31
C GLU A 83 19.01 16.39 -16.05
N PRO A 84 20.05 16.14 -16.88
CA PRO A 84 20.84 14.91 -16.83
C PRO A 84 21.51 14.64 -15.47
N VAL A 85 21.92 15.70 -14.76
CA VAL A 85 22.55 15.58 -13.44
C VAL A 85 21.58 15.00 -12.42
N LEU A 86 20.34 15.52 -12.39
CA LEU A 86 19.29 15.05 -11.49
C LEU A 86 18.85 13.63 -11.86
N VAL A 87 18.77 13.31 -13.14
CA VAL A 87 18.50 11.94 -13.61
C VAL A 87 19.58 10.97 -13.11
N ASN A 88 20.86 11.32 -13.24
CA ASN A 88 21.96 10.48 -12.78
C ASN A 88 21.92 10.27 -11.25
N GLU A 89 21.67 11.34 -10.49
CA GLU A 89 21.52 11.25 -9.03
C GLU A 89 20.38 10.32 -8.63
N PHE A 90 19.21 10.46 -9.26
CA PHE A 90 18.06 9.58 -9.03
C PHE A 90 18.38 8.12 -9.36
N LEU A 91 19.02 7.86 -10.50
CA LEU A 91 19.37 6.49 -10.93
C LEU A 91 20.36 5.84 -9.97
N LEU A 92 21.36 6.59 -9.48
CA LEU A 92 22.30 6.09 -8.48
C LEU A 92 21.62 5.84 -7.13
N ALA A 93 20.74 6.73 -6.70
CA ALA A 93 20.02 6.61 -5.43
C ALA A 93 18.99 5.46 -5.43
N THR A 94 18.44 5.13 -6.60
CA THR A 94 17.41 4.08 -6.76
C THR A 94 17.96 2.78 -7.35
N GLU A 95 19.26 2.69 -7.59
CA GLU A 95 19.88 1.49 -8.12
C GLU A 95 19.56 0.29 -7.21
N ARG A 96 18.97 -0.76 -7.79
CA ARG A 96 18.58 -2.00 -7.07
C ARG A 96 17.54 -1.79 -5.95
N VAL A 97 16.86 -0.65 -5.93
CA VAL A 97 15.74 -0.39 -5.03
C VAL A 97 14.43 -0.72 -5.75
N ASN A 98 13.59 -1.56 -5.14
CA ASN A 98 12.24 -1.78 -5.64
C ASN A 98 11.36 -0.58 -5.30
N LEU A 99 10.98 0.19 -6.32
CA LEU A 99 10.12 1.37 -6.17
C LEU A 99 8.63 1.03 -6.00
N ALA A 100 8.24 -0.24 -6.16
CA ALA A 100 6.92 -0.73 -5.79
C ALA A 100 7.03 -2.11 -5.15
N TYR A 101 6.34 -2.30 -4.03
CA TYR A 101 6.44 -3.54 -3.28
C TYR A 101 5.19 -3.83 -2.43
N GLY A 102 4.97 -5.11 -2.15
CA GLY A 102 3.96 -5.58 -1.21
C GLY A 102 4.55 -5.77 0.20
N PHE A 103 3.75 -5.51 1.23
CA PHE A 103 4.17 -5.66 2.63
C PHE A 103 3.07 -6.32 3.48
N GLY A 104 3.44 -6.76 4.68
CA GLY A 104 2.55 -7.51 5.57
C GLY A 104 2.02 -8.77 4.88
N ALA A 105 0.70 -8.96 4.87
CA ALA A 105 0.04 -10.08 4.22
C ALA A 105 0.31 -10.19 2.70
N LEU A 106 0.77 -9.10 2.05
CA LEU A 106 1.12 -9.09 0.63
C LEU A 106 2.63 -9.17 0.38
N TYR A 107 3.44 -9.36 1.42
CA TYR A 107 4.89 -9.49 1.27
C TYR A 107 5.26 -10.74 0.47
N ARG A 108 6.02 -10.56 -0.63
CA ARG A 108 6.47 -11.63 -1.54
C ARG A 108 5.35 -12.51 -2.11
N VAL A 109 4.11 -12.02 -2.12
CA VAL A 109 3.01 -12.71 -2.78
C VAL A 109 3.30 -12.75 -4.28
N ARG A 110 3.48 -13.97 -4.81
CA ARG A 110 3.67 -14.21 -6.25
C ARG A 110 2.33 -14.61 -6.84
N SER A 111 1.69 -13.72 -7.60
CA SER A 111 0.64 -14.14 -8.52
C SER A 111 1.29 -14.72 -9.77
N LYS A 112 1.03 -15.98 -10.12
CA LYS A 112 1.32 -16.39 -11.50
C LYS A 112 0.33 -15.61 -12.38
N ARG A 113 0.82 -14.95 -13.44
CA ARG A 113 -0.06 -14.53 -14.55
C ARG A 113 -0.86 -15.78 -14.92
N HIS A 114 -2.17 -15.80 -14.69
CA HIS A 114 -3.04 -16.97 -14.88
C HIS A 114 -2.79 -18.17 -13.92
N SER A 115 -2.74 -17.98 -12.59
CA SER A 115 -3.02 -19.14 -11.70
C SER A 115 -4.51 -19.32 -11.48
N GLU A 116 -5.05 -20.47 -11.91
CA GLU A 116 -6.34 -21.00 -11.45
C GLU A 116 -6.34 -21.33 -9.94
N VAL A 117 -5.16 -21.31 -9.32
CA VAL A 117 -4.96 -21.59 -7.90
C VAL A 117 -5.36 -20.37 -7.07
N LYS A 118 -6.45 -20.50 -6.30
CA LYS A 118 -6.86 -19.49 -5.33
C LYS A 118 -5.71 -19.21 -4.35
N MET A 119 -5.34 -17.94 -4.23
CA MET A 119 -4.31 -17.49 -3.29
C MET A 119 -4.76 -17.82 -1.85
N ARG A 120 -3.86 -18.35 -1.03
CA ARG A 120 -4.13 -18.61 0.39
C ARG A 120 -3.59 -17.46 1.23
N CYS A 121 -4.42 -16.91 2.12
CA CYS A 121 -3.95 -15.89 3.05
C CYS A 121 -2.88 -16.49 3.97
N PRO A 122 -1.67 -15.89 4.07
CA PRO A 122 -0.57 -16.44 4.88
C PRO A 122 -0.82 -16.36 6.39
N LEU A 123 -1.77 -15.52 6.85
CA LEU A 123 -2.06 -15.34 8.27
C LEU A 123 -3.07 -16.36 8.82
N CYS A 124 -4.04 -16.77 7.99
CA CYS A 124 -5.19 -17.55 8.44
C CYS A 124 -5.53 -18.75 7.55
N GLY A 125 -4.80 -18.96 6.45
CA GLY A 125 -4.97 -20.14 5.58
C GLY A 125 -6.22 -20.13 4.70
N GLY A 126 -7.05 -19.08 4.78
CA GLY A 126 -8.26 -18.94 3.98
C GLY A 126 -7.95 -18.96 2.48
N THR A 127 -8.71 -19.78 1.73
CA THR A 127 -8.57 -19.99 0.29
C THR A 127 -9.49 -19.13 -0.56
N ASP A 128 -10.50 -18.47 0.02
CA ASP A 128 -11.43 -17.63 -0.75
C ASP A 128 -10.84 -16.25 -0.98
N ILE A 129 -9.96 -16.18 -1.97
CA ILE A 129 -9.59 -14.95 -2.66
C ILE A 129 -10.27 -15.03 -4.02
N ASP A 130 -11.57 -14.69 -4.06
CA ASP A 130 -12.42 -14.70 -5.25
C ASP A 130 -12.43 -13.35 -5.99
N PHE A 131 -11.57 -13.17 -7.00
CA PHE A 131 -11.56 -11.93 -7.80
C PHE A 131 -12.77 -11.77 -8.76
N SER A 132 -13.70 -12.73 -8.78
CA SER A 132 -14.83 -12.76 -9.72
C SER A 132 -16.13 -12.14 -9.18
N GLY A 133 -16.20 -11.80 -7.89
CA GLY A 133 -17.30 -11.02 -7.31
C GLY A 133 -16.79 -9.91 -6.39
N ASP A 134 -16.90 -8.64 -6.81
CA ASP A 134 -16.80 -7.43 -5.98
C ASP A 134 -15.74 -7.43 -4.86
N MET A 135 -14.51 -7.90 -5.12
CA MET A 135 -13.57 -8.16 -4.04
C MET A 135 -12.73 -6.98 -3.58
N GLY A 136 -12.81 -6.72 -2.28
CA GLY A 136 -11.75 -6.11 -1.48
C GLY A 136 -11.04 -7.19 -0.67
N PHE A 137 -9.91 -6.83 -0.05
CA PHE A 137 -9.15 -7.73 0.81
C PHE A 137 -10.03 -8.24 1.97
N CYS A 138 -10.44 -9.51 1.91
CA CYS A 138 -11.23 -10.15 2.97
C CYS A 138 -10.33 -10.93 3.92
N VAL A 139 -10.40 -10.59 5.20
CA VAL A 139 -9.99 -11.47 6.29
C VAL A 139 -11.08 -12.55 6.44
N PRO A 140 -10.77 -13.84 6.64
CA PRO A 140 -11.78 -14.88 6.81
C PRO A 140 -12.75 -14.55 7.94
N LYS A 141 -14.05 -14.77 7.74
CA LYS A 141 -15.11 -14.50 8.74
C LYS A 141 -14.82 -15.08 10.12
N ILE A 142 -14.09 -16.21 10.21
CA ILE A 142 -13.69 -16.82 11.49
C ILE A 142 -12.69 -15.96 12.28
N CYS A 143 -11.93 -15.11 11.59
CA CYS A 143 -10.94 -14.20 12.17
C CYS A 143 -11.46 -12.76 12.29
N VAL A 144 -12.73 -12.49 11.97
CA VAL A 144 -13.32 -11.14 12.11
C VAL A 144 -14.75 -11.20 12.65
N GLU A 145 -14.97 -10.49 13.75
CA GLU A 145 -16.29 -10.27 14.34
C GLU A 145 -16.88 -8.97 13.81
N LYS A 146 -18.14 -9.00 13.37
CA LYS A 146 -18.88 -7.80 12.95
C LYS A 146 -19.35 -7.03 14.18
N VAL A 147 -19.03 -5.75 14.25
CA VAL A 147 -19.47 -4.83 15.32
C VAL A 147 -20.17 -3.61 14.73
N VAL A 148 -20.85 -2.83 15.58
CA VAL A 148 -21.43 -1.55 15.14
C VAL A 148 -20.29 -0.63 14.70
N GLY A 149 -20.29 -0.24 13.42
CA GLY A 149 -19.26 0.60 12.83
C GLY A 149 -18.08 -0.13 12.15
N GLY A 150 -18.05 -1.46 12.10
CA GLY A 150 -17.00 -2.17 11.32
C GLY A 150 -16.76 -3.63 11.71
N TYR A 151 -15.49 -4.06 11.65
CA TYR A 151 -15.04 -5.43 11.94
C TYR A 151 -13.83 -5.42 12.88
N ILE A 152 -13.83 -6.34 13.86
CA ILE A 152 -12.72 -6.54 14.79
C ILE A 152 -12.06 -7.88 14.50
N TRP A 153 -10.73 -7.90 14.31
CA TRP A 153 -9.98 -9.15 14.14
C TRP A 153 -9.95 -10.00 15.43
N ARG A 154 -10.13 -11.31 15.31
CA ARG A 154 -9.93 -12.29 16.38
C ARG A 154 -8.96 -13.37 15.94
N SER A 155 -8.17 -13.87 16.89
CA SER A 155 -7.35 -15.06 16.68
C SER A 155 -8.25 -16.24 16.32
N PRO A 156 -7.91 -17.04 15.30
CA PRO A 156 -8.69 -18.22 14.96
C PRO A 156 -8.70 -19.22 16.12
N PRO A 157 -9.83 -19.88 16.42
CA PRO A 157 -9.89 -20.87 17.48
C PRO A 157 -8.95 -22.04 17.20
N GLY A 158 -8.13 -22.43 18.19
CA GLY A 158 -7.21 -23.57 18.12
C GLY A 158 -5.74 -23.24 17.80
N LYS A 159 -5.30 -21.99 17.98
CA LYS A 159 -3.89 -21.60 18.05
C LYS A 159 -3.59 -20.89 19.36
#